data_AF-A0AAP3A3J2-F1
#
_entry.id   AF-A0AAP3A3J2-F1
#
_cell.length_a   1.000
_cell.length_b   1.000
_cell.length_c   1.000
_cell.angle_alpha   90.00
_cell.angle_beta   90.00
_cell.angle_gamma   90.00
#
_symmetry.space_group_name_H-M   'P 1'
#
loop_
_entity.id
_entity.type
_entity.pdbx_description
1 polymer ?
#
loop_
_entity_poly.entity_id
_entity_poly.type
_entity_poly.pdbx_seq_one_letter_code
_entity_poly.pdbx_strand_id
1 'polypeptide(L)'
;MDVITLSDVAFLADYEPDLGILFGPYLTDDPQKLFKIYESDWFKQKNESLKKKGIHVVMNNYLYGTRQIISKKPIRTVDDLAGLKIRVPNNVMQIKAIQAMGATPTPMPLGEVYPALTQG
;
A
#
# COMPACT_ATOMS: atom_id res chain seq x y z
N MET A 1 -14.43 5.25 22.14
CA MET A 1 -14.57 3.85 21.72
C MET A 1 -13.37 3.54 20.86
N ASP A 2 -12.54 2.60 21.29
CA ASP A 2 -11.34 2.24 20.54
C ASP A 2 -11.76 1.34 19.38
N VAL A 3 -11.29 1.65 18.18
CA VAL A 3 -11.56 0.88 16.97
C VAL A 3 -10.26 0.20 16.54
N ILE A 4 -10.30 -1.12 16.43
CA ILE A 4 -9.19 -1.90 15.86
C ILE A 4 -9.59 -2.26 14.42
N THR A 5 -8.74 -1.88 13.47
CA THR A 5 -8.94 -2.18 12.05
C THR A 5 -7.65 -2.73 11.46
N LEU A 6 -7.80 -3.57 10.44
CA LEU A 6 -6.69 -3.94 9.56
C LEU A 6 -6.32 -2.71 8.70
N SER A 7 -5.04 -2.40 8.58
CA SER A 7 -4.54 -1.26 7.79
C SER A 7 -3.21 -1.59 7.12
N ASP A 8 -3.03 -1.16 5.87
CA ASP A 8 -1.73 -1.19 5.20
C ASP A 8 -0.83 -0.05 5.73
N VAL A 9 0.47 -0.30 5.88
CA VAL A 9 1.44 0.73 6.35
C VAL A 9 1.51 1.97 5.46
N ALA A 10 1.11 1.85 4.18
CA ALA A 10 1.00 2.98 3.27
C ALA A 10 -0.01 4.05 3.71
N PHE A 11 -1.08 3.69 4.44
CA PHE A 11 -2.03 4.66 4.98
C PHE A 11 -1.47 5.40 6.20
N LEU A 12 -0.50 4.80 6.91
CA LEU A 12 0.16 5.45 8.04
C LEU A 12 1.13 6.54 7.58
N ALA A 13 1.48 6.58 6.29
CA ALA A 13 2.34 7.62 5.71
C ALA A 13 1.73 9.02 5.81
N ASP A 14 0.40 9.15 5.91
CA ASP A 14 -0.28 10.43 6.12
C ASP A 14 0.03 11.02 7.52
N TYR A 15 0.42 10.16 8.46
CA TYR A 15 0.76 10.53 9.84
C TYR A 15 2.27 10.48 10.11
N GLU A 16 2.98 9.54 9.49
CA GLU A 16 4.43 9.38 9.57
C GLU A 16 4.98 9.08 8.17
N PRO A 17 5.38 10.11 7.40
CA PRO A 17 5.70 9.97 5.97
C PRO A 17 6.74 8.90 5.63
N ASP A 18 7.72 8.72 6.50
CA ASP A 18 8.78 7.73 6.35
C ASP A 18 8.25 6.29 6.29
N LEU A 19 7.10 6.00 6.87
CA LEU A 19 6.48 4.66 6.80
C LEU A 19 6.03 4.28 5.39
N GLY A 20 5.84 5.26 4.49
CA GLY A 20 5.51 5.01 3.09
C GLY A 20 6.55 4.14 2.37
N ILE A 21 7.84 4.24 2.75
CA ILE A 21 8.91 3.45 2.11
C ILE A 21 8.69 1.94 2.23
N LEU A 22 8.02 1.49 3.30
CA LEU A 22 7.73 0.08 3.58
C LEU A 22 6.72 -0.52 2.59
N PHE A 23 6.04 0.34 1.82
CA PHE A 23 5.16 -0.04 0.72
C PHE A 23 5.76 0.28 -0.66
N GLY A 24 7.05 0.59 -0.72
CA GLY A 24 7.77 0.81 -1.96
C GLY A 24 7.69 -0.40 -2.89
N PRO A 25 7.42 -0.21 -4.19
CA PRO A 25 7.39 -1.32 -5.14
C PRO A 25 8.76 -1.99 -5.18
N TYR A 26 8.77 -3.33 -5.12
CA TYR A 26 9.98 -4.16 -5.13
C TYR A 26 10.96 -3.92 -3.97
N LEU A 27 10.50 -3.37 -2.83
CA LEU A 27 11.34 -3.12 -1.66
C LEU A 27 12.11 -4.36 -1.17
N THR A 28 11.45 -5.52 -1.18
CA THR A 28 12.07 -6.81 -0.89
C THR A 28 11.37 -7.94 -1.64
N ASP A 29 12.13 -8.98 -1.93
CA ASP A 29 11.68 -10.27 -2.43
C ASP A 29 11.41 -11.29 -1.30
N ASP A 30 11.91 -11.01 -0.10
CA ASP A 30 11.84 -11.87 1.06
C ASP A 30 11.01 -11.21 2.18
N PRO A 31 9.83 -11.77 2.52
CA PRO A 31 8.99 -11.28 3.62
C PRO A 31 9.70 -11.26 4.98
N GLN A 32 10.70 -12.11 5.22
CA GLN A 32 11.45 -12.12 6.48
C GLN A 32 12.29 -10.85 6.65
N LYS A 33 12.78 -10.26 5.57
CA LYS A 33 13.51 -8.97 5.63
C LYS A 33 12.59 -7.83 6.07
N LEU A 34 11.30 -7.86 5.70
CA LEU A 34 10.30 -6.89 6.19
C LEU A 34 10.11 -6.99 7.70
N PHE A 35 9.98 -8.20 8.24
CA PHE A 35 9.83 -8.40 9.68
C PHE A 35 11.04 -7.90 10.47
N LYS A 36 12.26 -8.09 9.95
CA LYS A 36 13.47 -7.48 10.55
C LYS A 36 13.40 -5.96 10.59
N ILE A 37 12.83 -5.31 9.57
CA ILE A 37 12.62 -3.86 9.58
C ILE A 37 11.61 -3.48 10.67
N TYR A 38 10.53 -4.22 10.82
CA TYR A 38 9.52 -3.97 11.85
C TYR A 38 10.03 -4.19 13.29
N GLU A 39 11.10 -4.96 13.48
CA GLU A 39 11.79 -5.14 14.76
C GLU A 39 12.85 -4.07 15.04
N SER A 40 13.23 -3.29 14.03
CA SER A 40 14.30 -2.30 14.12
C SER A 40 13.95 -1.13 15.05
N ASP A 41 14.99 -0.49 15.59
CA ASP A 41 14.81 0.73 16.39
C ASP A 41 14.24 1.89 15.58
N TRP A 42 14.52 1.93 14.27
CA TRP A 42 13.89 2.90 13.37
C TRP A 42 12.36 2.73 13.36
N PHE A 43 11.85 1.50 13.20
CA PHE A 43 10.40 1.28 13.19
C PHE A 43 9.77 1.54 14.56
N LYS A 44 10.46 1.20 15.65
CA LYS A 44 10.02 1.56 17.01
C LYS A 44 9.87 3.08 17.17
N GLN A 45 10.83 3.87 16.70
CA GLN A 45 10.73 5.33 16.70
C GLN A 45 9.53 5.85 15.90
N LYS A 46 9.24 5.22 14.75
CA LYS A 46 8.05 5.57 13.94
C LYS A 46 6.75 5.23 14.66
N ASN A 47 6.69 4.09 15.35
CA ASN A 47 5.55 3.73 16.19
C ASN A 47 5.32 4.71 17.34
N GLU A 48 6.39 5.20 17.99
CA GLU A 48 6.25 6.24 19.02
C GLU A 48 5.72 7.56 18.45
N SER A 49 6.10 7.92 17.22
CA SER A 49 5.54 9.08 16.50
C SER A 49 4.04 8.91 16.23
N LEU A 50 3.60 7.71 15.81
CA LEU A 50 2.18 7.39 15.62
C LEU A 50 1.38 7.45 16.93
N LYS A 51 1.95 6.93 18.03
CA LYS A 51 1.30 6.96 19.36
C LYS A 51 1.01 8.38 19.81
N LYS A 52 1.95 9.32 19.59
CA LYS A 52 1.76 10.76 19.88
C LYS A 52 0.61 11.39 19.08
N LYS A 53 0.21 10.76 17.98
CA LYS A 53 -0.92 11.16 17.11
C LYS A 53 -2.19 10.35 17.39
N GLY A 54 -2.23 9.58 18.47
CA GLY A 54 -3.39 8.77 18.86
C GLY A 54 -3.55 7.46 18.08
N ILE A 55 -2.54 7.04 17.30
CA ILE A 55 -2.57 5.81 16.52
C ILE A 55 -1.66 4.77 17.18
N HIS A 56 -2.23 3.61 17.50
CA HIS A 56 -1.49 2.51 18.12
C HIS A 56 -1.39 1.30 17.19
N VAL A 57 -0.16 0.95 16.80
CA VAL A 57 0.11 -0.29 16.06
C VAL A 57 0.07 -1.45 17.06
N VAL A 58 -1.03 -2.23 17.01
CA VAL A 58 -1.25 -3.39 17.90
C VAL A 58 -0.41 -4.60 17.46
N MET A 59 -0.26 -4.79 16.15
CA MET A 59 0.45 -5.92 15.54
C MET A 59 1.07 -5.49 14.21
N ASN A 60 2.33 -5.83 13.98
CA ASN A 60 3.10 -5.48 12.77
C ASN A 60 3.65 -6.71 12.02
N ASN A 61 3.49 -7.93 12.55
CA ASN A 61 4.08 -9.16 12.02
C ASN A 61 3.12 -9.99 11.16
N TYR A 62 2.31 -9.35 10.32
CA TYR A 62 1.42 -10.04 9.39
C TYR A 62 1.80 -9.78 7.93
N LEU A 63 1.48 -10.74 7.06
CA LEU A 63 1.62 -10.59 5.61
C LEU A 63 0.24 -10.48 4.98
N TYR A 64 -0.01 -9.38 4.28
CA TYR A 64 -1.21 -9.23 3.46
C TYR A 64 -1.13 -10.01 2.14
N GLY A 65 0.10 -10.27 1.68
CA GLY A 65 0.40 -10.98 0.45
C GLY A 65 0.97 -10.09 -0.67
N THR A 66 1.49 -10.72 -1.71
CA THR A 66 2.04 -10.04 -2.88
C THR A 66 0.92 -9.52 -3.77
N ARG A 67 0.91 -8.20 -4.02
CA ARG A 67 -0.11 -7.57 -4.86
C ARG A 67 0.16 -7.86 -6.34
N GLN A 68 -0.90 -8.17 -7.07
CA GLN A 68 -0.88 -8.43 -8.51
C GLN A 68 -1.84 -7.47 -9.22
N ILE A 69 -1.56 -7.14 -10.48
CA ILE A 69 -2.50 -6.41 -11.33
C ILE A 69 -3.48 -7.41 -11.93
N ILE A 70 -4.78 -7.12 -11.81
CA ILE A 70 -5.86 -7.86 -12.44
C ILE A 70 -6.45 -6.97 -13.52
N SER A 71 -6.51 -7.47 -14.75
CA SER A 71 -6.91 -6.70 -15.93
C SER A 71 -7.73 -7.56 -16.91
N LYS A 72 -8.57 -6.91 -17.73
CA LYS A 72 -9.33 -7.57 -18.80
C LYS A 72 -8.45 -8.05 -19.96
N LYS A 73 -7.33 -7.36 -20.21
CA LYS A 73 -6.33 -7.72 -21.22
C LYS A 73 -5.06 -8.22 -20.53
N PRO A 74 -4.33 -9.19 -21.10
CA PRO A 74 -3.05 -9.61 -20.55
C PRO A 74 -2.06 -8.44 -20.46
N ILE A 75 -1.30 -8.40 -19.36
CA ILE A 75 -0.18 -7.47 -19.14
C ILE A 75 1.06 -8.34 -19.00
N ARG A 76 2.02 -8.20 -19.91
CA ARG A 76 3.26 -8.99 -19.94
C ARG A 76 4.50 -8.12 -19.77
N THR A 77 4.40 -6.85 -20.14
CA THR A 77 5.46 -5.85 -20.04
C THR A 77 4.91 -4.58 -19.38
N VAL A 78 5.81 -3.70 -18.95
CA VAL A 78 5.41 -2.40 -18.39
C VAL A 78 4.72 -1.53 -19.45
N ASP A 79 5.09 -1.66 -20.72
CA ASP A 79 4.46 -0.92 -21.83
C ASP A 79 2.97 -1.26 -22.00
N ASP A 80 2.55 -2.48 -21.65
CA ASP A 80 1.15 -2.89 -21.69
C ASP A 80 0.26 -2.12 -20.69
N LEU A 81 0.87 -1.43 -19.72
CA LEU A 81 0.16 -0.59 -18.74
C LEU A 81 -0.21 0.79 -19.30
N ALA A 82 0.40 1.21 -20.41
CA ALA A 82 0.20 2.52 -20.98
C ALA A 82 -1.29 2.77 -21.31
N GLY A 83 -1.83 3.87 -20.77
CA GLY A 83 -3.22 4.27 -20.98
C GLY A 83 -4.27 3.43 -20.21
N LEU A 84 -3.86 2.42 -19.43
CA LEU A 84 -4.78 1.69 -18.56
C LEU A 84 -5.15 2.53 -17.33
N LYS A 85 -6.45 2.59 -17.03
CA LYS A 85 -6.95 3.10 -15.75
C LYS A 85 -6.90 1.97 -14.72
N ILE A 86 -6.04 2.08 -13.72
CA ILE A 86 -5.85 1.07 -12.70
C ILE A 86 -6.34 1.60 -11.36
N ARG A 87 -7.32 0.92 -10.77
CA ARG A 87 -7.78 1.26 -9.44
C ARG A 87 -6.65 1.12 -8.42
N VAL A 88 -6.51 2.11 -7.56
CA VAL A 88 -5.65 2.06 -6.37
C VAL A 88 -6.44 2.43 -5.11
N PRO A 89 -6.04 1.96 -3.92
CA PRO A 89 -6.52 2.55 -2.68
C PRO A 89 -6.02 4.00 -2.55
N ASN A 90 -6.70 4.79 -1.71
CA ASN A 90 -6.37 6.19 -1.46
C ASN A 90 -5.12 6.32 -0.57
N ASN A 91 -3.94 5.90 -1.06
CA ASN A 91 -2.65 6.17 -0.44
C ASN A 91 -1.62 6.58 -1.48
N VAL A 92 -0.75 7.51 -1.09
CA VAL A 92 0.22 8.15 -2.00
C VAL A 92 1.18 7.14 -2.63
N MET A 93 1.59 6.11 -1.88
CA MET A 93 2.57 5.13 -2.36
C MET A 93 2.06 4.32 -3.54
N GLN A 94 0.83 3.79 -3.46
CA GLN A 94 0.26 3.01 -4.56
C GLN A 94 -0.09 3.89 -5.76
N ILE A 95 -0.56 5.13 -5.52
CA ILE A 95 -0.78 6.11 -6.60
C ILE A 95 0.51 6.35 -7.37
N LYS A 96 1.60 6.66 -6.66
CA LYS A 96 2.91 6.92 -7.28
C LYS A 96 3.49 5.68 -7.95
N ALA A 97 3.35 4.49 -7.36
CA ALA A 97 3.83 3.25 -7.94
C ALA A 97 3.14 2.94 -9.28
N ILE A 98 1.80 2.99 -9.33
CA ILE A 98 1.04 2.76 -10.58
C ILE A 98 1.40 3.80 -11.63
N GLN A 99 1.53 5.08 -11.25
CA GLN A 99 1.94 6.15 -12.16
C GLN A 99 3.35 5.91 -12.71
N ALA A 100 4.30 5.49 -11.86
CA ALA A 100 5.67 5.20 -12.25
C ALA A 100 5.76 3.99 -13.19
N MET A 101 4.84 3.03 -13.08
CA MET A 101 4.70 1.91 -14.01
C MET A 101 3.97 2.27 -15.32
N GLY A 102 3.59 3.53 -15.54
CA GLY A 102 3.04 4.01 -16.82
C GLY A 102 1.52 3.93 -16.98
N ALA A 103 0.79 3.46 -15.95
CA ALA A 103 -0.67 3.47 -15.94
C ALA A 103 -1.25 4.76 -15.34
N THR A 104 -2.54 4.98 -15.55
CA THR A 104 -3.31 6.05 -14.89
C THR A 104 -3.93 5.50 -13.59
N PRO A 105 -3.44 5.89 -12.40
CA PRO A 105 -4.07 5.47 -11.15
C PRO A 105 -5.45 6.12 -10.97
N THR A 106 -6.44 5.32 -10.55
CA THR A 106 -7.79 5.78 -10.20
C THR A 106 -8.06 5.46 -8.72
N PRO A 107 -7.87 6.42 -7.80
CA PRO A 107 -8.04 6.19 -6.36
C PRO A 107 -9.51 5.99 -5.99
N MET A 108 -9.83 4.91 -5.27
CA MET A 108 -11.17 4.69 -4.70
C MET A 108 -11.16 3.66 -3.53
N PRO A 109 -12.16 3.71 -2.62
CA PRO A 109 -12.36 2.70 -1.58
C PRO A 109 -12.54 1.29 -2.14
N LEU A 110 -12.20 0.27 -1.35
CA LEU A 110 -12.30 -1.13 -1.80
C LEU A 110 -13.73 -1.56 -2.14
N GLY A 111 -14.72 -1.05 -1.40
CA GLY A 111 -16.14 -1.36 -1.62
C GLY A 111 -16.69 -0.86 -2.97
N GLU A 112 -16.04 0.12 -3.59
CA GLU A 112 -16.47 0.71 -4.86
C GLU A 112 -15.84 0.02 -6.08
N VAL A 113 -14.85 -0.84 -5.87
CA VAL A 113 -14.06 -1.46 -6.96
C VAL A 113 -14.93 -2.31 -7.87
N TYR A 114 -15.76 -3.19 -7.30
CA TYR A 114 -16.56 -4.10 -8.12
C TYR A 114 -17.64 -3.37 -8.95
N PRO A 115 -18.42 -2.43 -8.38
CA PRO A 115 -19.30 -1.57 -9.17
C PRO A 115 -18.56 -0.79 -10.27
N ALA A 116 -17.41 -0.18 -9.95
CA ALA A 116 -16.61 0.57 -10.93
C ALA A 116 -16.14 -0.31 -12.09
N LEU A 117 -15.61 -1.51 -11.80
CA LEU A 117 -15.19 -2.46 -12.84
C LEU A 117 -16.34 -2.91 -13.76
N THR A 118 -17.56 -2.97 -13.20
CA THR A 118 -18.78 -3.37 -13.92
C THR A 118 -19.27 -2.26 -14.85
N GLN A 119 -19.20 -1.01 -14.41
CA GLN A 119 -19.67 0.15 -15.18
C GLN A 119 -18.69 0.57 -16.28
N GLY A 120 -17.40 0.24 -16.15
CA GLY A 120 -16.34 0.57 -17.12
C GLY A 120 -15.58 1.84 -16.78
#